data_AF-A0ABD3S6Z4-F1
#
_entry.id   AF-A0ABD3S6Z4-F1
#
_cell.length_a   1.000
_cell.length_b   1.000
_cell.length_c   1.000
_cell.angle_alpha   90.00
_cell.angle_beta   90.00
_cell.angle_gamma   90.00
#
_symmetry.space_group_name_H-M   'P 1'
#
loop_
_entity.id
_entity.type
_entity.pdbx_description
1 polymer ?
#
loop_
_entity_poly.entity_id
_entity_poly.type
_entity_poly.pdbx_seq_one_letter_code
_entity_poly.pdbx_strand_id
1 'polypeptide(L)' 'MVPKEEIDDVVLGPGFVKVVIKRAIEPNYYLLRPRKGVNTVEQAVGKIVAWQIANVSEE' A
#
# COMPACT_ATOMS: atom_id res chain seq x y z
N MET A 1 -5.37 9.22 23.74
CA MET A 1 -5.56 8.29 22.60
C MET A 1 -4.45 8.54 21.60
N VAL A 2 -3.62 7.55 21.29
CA VAL A 2 -2.67 7.68 20.18
C VAL A 2 -3.46 7.75 18.87
N PRO A 3 -3.23 8.74 17.99
CA PRO A 3 -3.89 8.79 16.70
C PRO A 3 -3.50 7.52 15.92
N LYS A 4 -4.49 6.68 15.64
CA LYS A 4 -4.32 5.54 14.74
C LYS A 4 -4.36 6.11 13.33
N GLU A 5 -3.20 6.22 12.72
CA GLU A 5 -3.11 6.64 11.32
C GLU A 5 -3.71 5.54 10.43
N GLU A 6 -4.66 5.91 9.58
CA GLU A 6 -5.32 5.01 8.65
C GLU A 6 -5.01 5.48 7.22
N ILE A 7 -4.60 4.54 6.38
CA ILE A 7 -4.32 4.78 4.96
C ILE A 7 -5.10 3.75 4.15
N ASP A 8 -6.11 4.25 3.44
CA ASP A 8 -6.99 3.46 2.57
C ASP A 8 -7.61 2.27 3.32
N ASP A 9 -8.32 2.58 4.41
CA ASP A 9 -9.02 1.62 5.27
C ASP A 9 -8.07 0.61 5.97
N VAL A 10 -6.76 0.85 5.92
CA VAL A 10 -5.75 0.09 6.65
C VAL A 10 -5.24 0.92 7.82
N VAL A 11 -5.56 0.47 9.03
CA VAL A 11 -4.96 1.02 10.26
C VAL A 11 -3.49 0.64 10.30
N LEU A 12 -2.62 1.66 10.34
CA LEU A 12 -1.18 1.49 10.42
C LEU A 12 -0.80 1.04 11.83
N GLY A 13 -0.73 -0.28 12.01
CA GLY A 13 -0.14 -0.93 13.18
C GLY A 13 1.36 -1.21 13.00
N PRO A 14 2.01 -1.83 13.99
CA PRO A 14 3.45 -2.14 13.96
C PRO A 14 3.90 -3.06 12.80
N GLY A 15 2.97 -3.72 12.11
CA GLY A 15 3.23 -4.55 10.93
C GLY A 15 3.06 -3.83 9.58
N PHE A 16 2.84 -2.52 9.56
CA PHE A 16 2.60 -1.76 8.34
C PHE A 16 3.56 -0.58 8.20
N VAL A 17 3.98 -0.32 6.98
CA VAL A 17 4.76 0.86 6.59
C VAL A 17 4.02 1.67 5.54
N LYS A 18 4.30 2.97 5.52
CA LYS A 18 3.84 3.85 4.44
C LYS A 18 4.89 3.79 3.34
N VAL A 19 4.48 3.43 2.13
CA VAL A 19 5.37 3.49 0.96
C VAL A 19 4.79 4.41 -0.09
N VAL A 20 5.66 5.12 -0.79
CA VAL A 20 5.29 5.97 -1.93
C VAL A 20 5.77 5.26 -3.18
N ILE A 21 4.84 4.92 -4.07
CA ILE A 21 5.19 4.29 -5.34
C ILE A 21 5.79 5.35 -6.25
N LYS A 22 7.07 5.22 -6.61
CA LYS A 22 7.76 6.19 -7.47
C LYS A 22 7.60 5.90 -8.96
N ARG A 23 7.46 4.63 -9.33
CA ARG A 23 7.37 4.20 -10.73
C ARG A 23 6.66 2.86 -10.83
N ALA A 24 5.82 2.71 -11.85
CA ALA A 24 5.27 1.44 -12.28
C ALA A 24 6.20 0.81 -13.32
N ILE A 25 6.64 -0.43 -13.08
CA ILE A 25 7.38 -1.21 -14.09
C ILE A 25 6.38 -1.84 -15.07
N GLU A 26 5.27 -2.35 -14.54
CA GLU A 26 4.16 -2.93 -15.31
C GLU A 26 2.88 -2.12 -15.03
N PRO A 27 2.58 -1.07 -15.81
CA PRO A 27 1.52 -0.10 -15.51
C PRO A 27 0.11 -0.69 -15.52
N ASN A 28 -0.12 -1.71 -16.35
CA ASN A 28 -1.43 -2.32 -16.59
C ASN A 28 -1.81 -3.42 -15.59
N TYR A 29 -0.94 -3.72 -14.62
CA TYR A 29 -1.26 -4.70 -13.58
C TYR A 29 -2.25 -4.12 -12.58
N TYR A 30 -3.16 -4.97 -12.12
CA TYR A 30 -4.13 -4.60 -11.08
C TYR A 30 -3.50 -4.73 -9.70
N LEU A 31 -3.85 -3.80 -8.81
CA LEU A 31 -3.47 -3.89 -7.40
C LEU A 31 -4.23 -5.03 -6.72
N LEU A 32 -3.54 -5.79 -5.87
CA LEU A 32 -4.16 -6.84 -5.05
C LEU A 32 -5.20 -6.28 -4.08
N ARG A 33 -5.02 -5.03 -3.66
CA ARG A 33 -6.02 -4.24 -2.91
C ARG A 33 -6.33 -2.96 -3.68
N PRO A 34 -7.30 -3.02 -4.62
CA PRO A 34 -7.74 -1.83 -5.34
C PRO A 34 -8.46 -0.88 -4.37
N ARG A 35 -8.28 0.41 -4.62
CA ARG A 35 -8.87 1.49 -3.83
C ARG A 35 -9.81 2.28 -4.73
N LYS A 36 -10.68 3.10 -4.13
CA LYS A 36 -11.61 3.92 -4.91
C LYS A 36 -10.83 4.87 -5.84
N GLY A 37 -10.82 4.56 -7.14
CA GLY A 37 -10.06 5.31 -8.15
C GLY A 37 -8.57 4.94 -8.26
N VAL A 38 -8.12 3.83 -7.66
CA VAL A 38 -6.77 3.26 -7.86
C VAL A 38 -6.89 1.75 -8.03
N ASN A 39 -6.96 1.31 -9.27
CA ASN A 39 -7.09 -0.10 -9.62
C ASN A 39 -5.81 -0.66 -10.21
N THR A 40 -4.98 0.17 -10.85
CA THR A 40 -3.74 -0.26 -11.51
C THR A 40 -2.48 0.25 -10.81
N VAL A 41 -1.34 -0.38 -11.08
CA VAL A 41 -0.02 0.04 -10.57
C VAL A 41 0.32 1.45 -11.06
N GLU A 42 -0.03 1.80 -12.30
CA GLU A 42 0.15 3.15 -12.83
C GLU A 42 -0.60 4.20 -11.99
N GLN A 43 -1.87 3.94 -11.66
CA GLN A 43 -2.69 4.86 -10.87
C GLN A 43 -2.17 5.01 -9.42
N ALA A 44 -1.36 4.08 -8.94
CA ALA A 44 -0.74 4.11 -7.62
C ALA A 44 0.53 4.98 -7.57
N VAL A 45 1.13 5.31 -8.72
CA VAL A 45 2.35 6.14 -8.79
C VAL A 45 2.07 7.51 -8.17
N GLY A 46 2.96 7.94 -7.27
CA GLY A 46 2.85 9.19 -6.53
C GLY A 46 1.92 9.13 -5.31
N LYS A 47 1.19 8.02 -5.10
CA LYS A 47 0.29 7.85 -3.95
C LYS A 47 1.01 7.16 -2.79
N ILE A 48 0.55 7.47 -1.58
CA ILE A 48 0.97 6.77 -0.36
C ILE A 48 0.09 5.54 -0.22
N VAL A 49 0.72 4.38 -0.01
CA VAL A 49 0.03 3.13 0.24
C VAL A 49 0.50 2.49 1.54
N ALA A 50 -0.42 1.83 2.26
CA ALA A 50 -0.09 1.00 3.41
C ALA A 50 0.43 -0.34 2.91
N TRP A 51 1.71 -0.62 3.16
CA TRP A 51 2.36 -1.87 2.80
C TRP A 51 2.54 -2.70 4.05
N GLN A 52 2.09 -3.95 4.01
CA GLN A 52 2.37 -4.88 5.10
C GLN A 52 3.85 -5.23 5.04
N ILE A 53 4.54 -5.08 6.16
CA ILE A 53 5.84 -5.71 6.32
C ILE A 53 5.51 -7.20 6.37
N ALA A 54 5.65 -7.90 5.25
CA ALA A 54 5.63 -9.34 5.28
C ALA A 54 6.76 -9.73 6.24
N ASN A 55 6.41 -10.37 7.37
CA ASN A 55 7.38 -11.26 7.97
C ASN A 55 7.67 -12.26 6.85
N VAL A 56 8.86 -12.17 6.27
CA VAL A 56 9.41 -13.30 5.54
C VAL A 56 9.28 -14.43 6.53
N SER A 57 8.40 -15.39 6.24
CA SER A 57 8.26 -16.57 7.07
C SER A 57 9.68 -17.09 7.29
N GLU A 58 10.12 -17.18 8.55
CA GLU A 58 11.09 -18.20 8.86
C GLU A 58 10.48 -19.51 8.35
N GLU A 59 11.27 -20.22 7.56
CA GLU A 59 10.94 -21.37 6.70
C GLU A 59 9.97 -22.40 7.31
#